data_AF-A0A2W6MT33-F1
#
_entry.id   AF-A0A2W6MT33-F1
#
_cell.length_a   1.000
_cell.length_b   1.000
_cell.length_c   1.000
_cell.angle_alpha   90.00
_cell.angle_beta   90.00
_cell.angle_gamma   90.00
#
_symmetry.space_group_name_H-M   'P 1'
#
loop_
_entity.id
_entity.type
_entity.pdbx_description
1 polymer ?
#
loop_
_entity_poly.entity_id
_entity_poly.type
_entity_poly.pdbx_seq_one_letter_code
_entity_poly.pdbx_strand_id
1 'polypeptide(L)' 'MNKYIAKDNERLDSVVYRFYGSLEYFSMVLEVNPKLTPLLKNGDVVNLPIIEKPTNKEEALW' A
#
# COMPACT_ATOMS: atom_id res chain seq x y z
N MET A 1 -6.43 -8.79 -6.79
CA MET A 1 -5.69 -7.51 -6.82
C MET A 1 -6.43 -6.53 -5.94
N ASN A 2 -5.79 -5.98 -4.91
CA ASN A 2 -6.42 -4.97 -4.07
C ASN A 2 -6.10 -3.58 -4.64
N LYS A 3 -7.13 -2.79 -4.86
CA LYS A 3 -7.01 -1.39 -5.30
C LYS A 3 -7.28 -0.52 -4.08
N TYR A 4 -6.35 0.37 -3.79
CA TYR A 4 -6.50 1.36 -2.73
C TYR A 4 -6.65 2.74 -3.35
N ILE A 5 -7.69 3.48 -2.95
CA ILE A 5 -7.90 4.85 -3.40
C ILE A 5 -7.24 5.75 -2.35
N ALA A 6 -6.17 6.42 -2.76
CA ALA A 6 -5.42 7.29 -1.89
C ALA A 6 -6.19 8.57 -1.57
N LYS A 7 -5.97 9.09 -0.35
CA LYS A 7 -6.49 10.39 0.07
C LYS A 7 -5.55 11.52 -0.34
N ASP A 8 -6.06 12.76 -0.22
CA ASP A 8 -5.27 13.94 -0.53
C ASP A 8 -4.06 14.05 0.42
N ASN A 9 -2.88 14.35 -0.14
CA ASN A 9 -1.64 14.49 0.61
C ASN A 9 -1.14 13.20 1.31
N GLU A 10 -1.60 12.03 0.85
CA GLU A 10 -1.15 10.76 1.40
C GLU A 10 0.17 10.33 0.73
N ARG A 11 1.06 9.65 1.46
CA ARG A 11 2.31 9.16 0.88
C ARG A 11 2.19 7.67 0.56
N LEU A 12 2.69 7.30 -0.62
CA LEU A 12 2.68 5.90 -1.06
C LEU A 12 3.46 5.00 -0.08
N ASP A 13 4.55 5.50 0.52
CA ASP A 13 5.32 4.78 1.55
C ASP A 13 4.46 4.38 2.75
N SER A 14 3.59 5.27 3.22
CA SER A 14 2.71 5.03 4.36
C SER A 14 1.60 4.02 4.02
N VAL A 15 1.05 4.09 2.81
CA VAL A 15 0.04 3.12 2.33
C VAL A 15 0.64 1.72 2.21
N VAL A 16 1.82 1.61 1.60
CA VAL A 16 2.57 0.34 1.47
C VAL A 16 2.92 -0.20 2.86
N TYR A 17 3.39 0.65 3.76
CA TYR A 17 3.68 0.24 5.14
C TYR A 17 2.43 -0.18 5.91
N ARG A 18 1.28 0.46 5.73
CA ARG A 18 0.02 0.03 6.39
C ARG A 18 -0.54 -1.26 5.80
N PHE A 19 -0.43 -1.44 4.49
CA PHE A 19 -1.00 -2.59 3.80
C PHE A 19 -0.15 -3.84 3.99
N TYR A 20 1.17 -3.69 3.85
CA TYR A 20 2.11 -4.81 4.00
C TYR A 20 2.72 -4.85 5.41
N GLY A 21 2.90 -3.75 6.13
CA GLY A 21 3.71 -3.74 7.36
C GLY A 21 5.22 -3.65 7.08
N SER A 22 5.64 -3.47 5.83
CA SER A 22 7.05 -3.29 5.46
C SER A 22 7.18 -2.50 4.17
N LEU A 23 8.27 -1.73 4.05
CA LEU A 23 8.61 -0.92 2.88
C LEU A 23 9.37 -1.70 1.79
N GLU A 24 9.73 -2.97 2.02
CA GLU A 24 10.44 -3.81 1.04
C GLU A 24 9.66 -3.95 -0.28
N TYR A 25 8.33 -3.88 -0.21
CA TYR A 25 7.45 -3.99 -1.36
C TYR A 25 7.18 -2.66 -2.06
N PHE A 26 7.79 -1.56 -1.57
CA PHE A 26 7.62 -0.23 -2.15
C PHE A 26 8.11 -0.18 -3.59
N SER A 27 9.30 -0.72 -3.87
CA SER A 27 9.85 -0.78 -5.23
C SER A 27 8.92 -1.53 -6.18
N MET A 28 8.38 -2.68 -5.75
CA MET A 28 7.44 -3.47 -6.55
C MET A 28 6.14 -2.71 -6.84
N VAL A 29 5.61 -1.99 -5.84
CA VAL A 29 4.41 -1.16 -6.01
C VAL A 29 4.70 0.02 -6.95
N LEU A 30 5.91 0.59 -6.91
CA LEU A 30 6.32 1.65 -7.82
C LEU A 30 6.45 1.14 -9.27
N GLU A 31 7.01 -0.06 -9.46
CA GLU A 31 7.11 -0.71 -10.77
C GLU A 31 5.74 -1.05 -11.36
N VAL A 32 4.80 -1.50 -10.52
CA VAL A 32 3.41 -1.77 -10.94
C VAL A 32 2.64 -0.48 -11.22
N ASN A 33 3.03 0.62 -10.56
CA ASN A 33 2.38 1.91 -10.73
C ASN A 33 3.36 2.98 -11.22
N PRO A 34 3.86 2.88 -12.47
CA PRO A 34 4.86 3.82 -13.00
C PRO A 34 4.29 5.23 -13.23
N LYS A 35 2.95 5.37 -13.21
CA LYS A 35 2.25 6.67 -13.33
C LYS A 35 2.01 7.35 -11.99
N LEU A 36 2.28 6.65 -10.88
CA LEU A 36 2.01 7.14 -9.54
C LEU A 36 3.20 7.94 -9.01
N THR A 37 2.92 9.10 -8.44
CA THR A 37 3.92 9.89 -7.72
C THR A 37 4.04 9.40 -6.27
N PRO A 38 5.23 9.53 -5.64
CA PRO A 38 5.40 9.18 -4.23
C PRO A 38 4.47 9.97 -3.29
N LEU A 39 4.06 11.17 -3.73
CA LEU A 39 2.98 11.94 -3.15
C LEU A 39 1.67 11.59 -3.87
N LEU A 40 0.74 10.95 -3.17
CA LEU A 40 -0.56 10.59 -3.69
C LEU A 40 -1.50 11.80 -3.62
N LYS A 41 -2.27 11.98 -4.69
CA LYS A 41 -3.37 12.95 -4.72
C LYS A 41 -4.68 12.25 -4.40
N ASN A 42 -5.68 13.03 -3.99
CA ASN A 42 -7.01 12.50 -3.79
C ASN A 42 -7.52 11.81 -5.06
N GLY A 43 -7.95 10.55 -4.93
CA GLY A 43 -8.49 9.79 -6.05
C GLY A 43 -7.44 9.01 -6.85
N ASP A 44 -6.17 9.04 -6.44
CA ASP A 44 -5.15 8.22 -7.08
C ASP A 44 -5.35 6.74 -6.72
N VAL A 45 -5.28 5.87 -7.74
CA VAL A 45 -5.58 4.45 -7.59
C VAL A 45 -4.28 3.68 -7.48
N VAL A 46 -3.94 3.31 -6.25
CA VAL A 46 -2.77 2.50 -5.95
C VAL A 46 -3.10 1.03 -6.16
N ASN A 47 -2.44 0.41 -7.14
CA ASN A 47 -2.52 -1.04 -7.30
C ASN A 47 -1.53 -1.70 -6.34
N LEU A 48 -2.07 -2.41 -5.35
CA LEU A 48 -1.30 -3.17 -4.38
C LEU A 48 -1.44 -4.66 -4.75
N PRO A 49 -0.39 -5.30 -5.30
CA PRO A 49 -0.41 -6.74 -5.49
C PRO A 49 -0.67 -7.44 -4.16
N ILE A 50 -1.47 -8.50 -4.15
CA ILE A 50 -1.68 -9.27 -2.92
C ILE A 50 -0.41 -10.08 -2.71
N ILE A 51 0.40 -9.64 -1.76
CA ILE A 51 1.59 -10.36 -1.32
C ILE A 51 1.11 -11.08 -0.07
N GLU A 52 1.14 -12.41 -0.11
CA GLU A 52 0.77 -13.24 1.04
C GLU A 52 1.78 -13.01 2.15
N LYS A 53 1.58 -11.94 2.91
CA LYS A 53 2.17 -11.85 4.24
C LYS A 53 1.36 -12.77 5.12
N PRO A 54 2.01 -13.64 5.91
CA PRO A 54 1.32 -14.31 7.00
C PRO A 54 0.85 -13.20 7.93
N THR A 55 -0.41 -12.82 7.77
CA THR A 55 -1.06 -11.87 8.65
C THR A 55 -1.12 -12.58 9.99
N ASN A 56 -0.19 -12.26 10.89
CA ASN A 56 -0.45 -12.49 12.30
C ASN A 56 -1.49 -11.45 12.70
N LYS A 57 -2.74 -11.71 12.33
CA LYS A 57 -3.89 -11.15 13.02
C LYS A 57 -3.83 -11.77 14.40
N GLU A 58 -3.08 -11.14 15.29
CA GLU A 58 -3.30 -11.35 16.72
C GLU A 58 -4.67 -10.73 17.01
N GLU A 59 -5.72 -11.50 16.74
CA GLU A 59 -6.98 -11.39 17.47
C GLU A 59 -6.67 -11.70 18.94
N ALA A 60 -6.18 -10.70 19.68
CA ALA A 60 -6.23 -10.74 21.12
C ALA A 60 -7.56 -10.14 21.56
N LEU A 61 -8.60 -10.98 21.50
CA LEU A 61 -9.79 -10.92 22.34
C LEU A 61 -9.36 -10.98 23.81
N TRP A 62 -9.33 -9.87 24.56
CA TRP A 62 -9.46 -9.84 26.02
C TRP A 62 -10.05 -8.51 26.50
#